data_AF-A0A8S9JPW2-F1
#
_entry.id   AF-A0A8S9JPW2-F1
#
_cell.length_a   1.000
_cell.length_b   1.000
_cell.length_c   1.000
_cell.angle_alpha   90.00
_cell.angle_beta   90.00
_cell.angle_gamma   90.00
#
_symmetry.space_group_name_H-M   'P 1'
#
loop_
_entity.id
_entity.type
_entity.pdbx_description
1 polymer ?
#
loop_
_entity_poly.entity_id
_entity_poly.type
_entity_poly.pdbx_seq_one_letter_code
_entity_poly.pdbx_strand_id
1 'polypeptide(L)'
;MATVSISWWVNVLITLGYSVCGGCPLTWTGFSSEAFTGLWEFLKLSASSGVMLCLENWYYRILIIMTGNLENARIAVDSLSICMSINGWEMMIPIAFFAGTG
;
A
#
# COMPACT_ATOMS: atom_id res chain seq x y z
N MET A 1 4.81 -1.15 16.05
CA MET A 1 4.53 -1.82 14.75
C MET A 1 3.72 -3.10 14.93
N ALA A 2 4.11 -4.03 15.81
CA ALA A 2 3.38 -5.30 16.01
C ALA A 2 1.91 -5.14 16.47
N THR A 3 1.61 -4.17 17.33
CA THR A 3 0.24 -3.95 17.85
C THR A 3 -0.77 -3.60 16.76
N VAL A 4 -0.40 -2.77 15.79
CA VAL A 4 -1.26 -2.40 14.65
C VAL A 4 -1.50 -3.60 13.73
N SER A 5 -0.46 -4.40 13.48
CA SER A 5 -0.58 -5.62 12.67
C SER A 5 -1.54 -6.63 13.32
N ILE A 6 -1.42 -6.85 14.63
CA ILE A 6 -2.29 -7.79 15.35
C ILE A 6 -3.73 -7.31 15.34
N SER A 7 -3.99 -6.03 15.63
CA SER A 7 -5.35 -5.47 15.63
C SER A 7 -6.03 -5.58 14.26
N TRP A 8 -5.29 -5.34 13.18
CA TRP A 8 -5.79 -5.50 11.82
C TRP A 8 -6.18 -6.95 11.51
N TRP A 9 -5.28 -7.89 11.80
CA TRP A 9 -5.53 -9.32 11.58
C TRP A 9 -6.73 -9.84 12.40
N VAL A 10 -6.85 -9.40 13.65
CA VAL A 10 -8.00 -9.75 14.50
C VAL A 10 -9.30 -9.22 13.90
N ASN A 11 -9.33 -7.97 13.42
CA ASN A 11 -10.52 -7.41 12.77
C ASN A 11 -10.92 -8.22 11.53
N VAL A 12 -9.96 -8.59 10.67
CA VAL A 12 -10.21 -9.43 9.49
C VAL A 12 -10.81 -10.78 9.88
N LEU A 13 -10.26 -11.45 10.90
CA LEU A 13 -10.76 -12.74 11.38
C LEU A 13 -12.18 -12.65 11.96
N ILE A 14 -12.51 -11.56 12.66
CA ILE A 14 -13.86 -11.30 13.19
C ILE A 14 -14.86 -11.13 12.05
N THR A 15 -14.54 -10.31 11.05
CA THR A 15 -15.43 -10.06 9.90
C THR A 15 -15.64 -11.33 9.06
N LEU A 16 -14.58 -12.12 8.85
CA LEU A 16 -14.68 -13.42 8.19
C LEU A 16 -15.53 -14.40 8.99
N GLY A 17 -15.32 -14.51 10.30
CA GLY A 17 -16.11 -15.36 11.18
C GLY A 17 -17.59 -14.98 11.19
N TYR A 18 -17.90 -13.68 11.25
CA TYR A 18 -19.26 -13.15 11.21
C TYR A 18 -19.97 -13.47 9.88
N SER A 19 -19.24 -13.36 8.78
CA SER A 19 -19.79 -13.58 7.45
C SER A 19 -20.05 -15.07 7.16
N VAL A 20 -19.20 -15.97 7.70
CA VAL A 20 -19.35 -17.43 7.57
C VAL A 20 -20.41 -17.99 8.54
N CYS A 21 -20.59 -17.39 9.73
CA CYS A 21 -21.56 -17.85 10.73
C CYS A 21 -23.01 -17.37 10.52
N GLY A 22 -23.35 -16.78 9.36
CA GLY A 22 -24.75 -16.60 8.95
C GLY A 22 -25.40 -15.24 9.28
N GLY A 23 -24.63 -14.16 9.41
CA GLY A 23 -25.19 -12.81 9.59
C GLY A 23 -26.05 -12.29 8.42
N CYS A 24 -25.86 -12.79 7.19
CA CYS A 24 -26.64 -12.43 5.99
C CYS A 24 -26.70 -13.61 4.99
N PRO A 25 -27.75 -14.45 5.01
CA PRO A 25 -27.89 -15.59 4.08
C PRO A 25 -28.11 -15.19 2.60
N LEU A 26 -28.34 -13.89 2.30
CA LEU A 26 -28.51 -13.39 0.93
C LEU A 26 -27.20 -13.01 0.21
N THR A 27 -26.09 -12.81 0.93
CA THR A 27 -24.86 -12.22 0.36
C THR A 27 -23.71 -13.22 0.22
N TRP A 28 -23.77 -14.36 0.93
CA TRP A 28 -22.71 -15.37 0.89
C TRP A 28 -23.29 -16.75 0.55
N THR A 29 -23.38 -17.06 -0.75
CA THR A 29 -23.82 -18.37 -1.26
C THR A 29 -22.67 -19.40 -1.37
N GLY A 30 -21.47 -19.04 -0.92
CA GLY A 30 -20.28 -19.90 -0.88
C GLY A 30 -19.06 -19.24 -1.50
N PHE A 31 -17.96 -19.99 -1.62
CA PHE A 31 -16.76 -19.58 -2.34
C PHE A 31 -17.01 -19.80 -3.85
N SER A 32 -17.76 -18.90 -4.48
CA SER A 32 -18.03 -19.00 -5.92
C SER A 32 -16.78 -18.66 -6.73
N SER A 33 -16.50 -19.42 -7.78
CA SER A 33 -15.39 -19.15 -8.73
C SER A 33 -15.50 -17.78 -9.40
N GLU A 34 -16.69 -17.16 -9.38
CA GLU A 34 -16.92 -15.79 -9.84
C GLU A 34 -16.09 -14.74 -9.09
N ALA A 35 -15.71 -14.99 -7.83
CA ALA A 35 -14.82 -14.11 -7.07
C ALA A 35 -13.37 -14.13 -7.58
N PHE A 36 -12.95 -15.21 -8.24
CA PHE A 36 -11.59 -15.36 -8.77
C PHE A 36 -11.41 -14.83 -10.18
N THR A 37 -12.51 -14.65 -10.93
CA THR A 37 -12.48 -14.16 -12.32
C THR A 37 -11.89 -12.76 -12.45
N GLY A 38 -12.07 -11.88 -11.46
CA GLY A 38 -11.49 -10.53 -11.44
C GLY A 38 -10.13 -10.42 -10.72
N LEU A 39 -9.76 -11.44 -9.94
CA LEU A 39 -8.59 -11.37 -9.05
C LEU A 39 -7.27 -11.38 -9.84
N TRP A 40 -7.22 -12.05 -10.99
CA TRP A 40 -6.01 -12.11 -11.82
C TRP A 40 -5.64 -10.76 -12.42
N GLU A 41 -6.62 -10.02 -12.95
CA GLU A 41 -6.40 -8.67 -13.46
C GLU A 41 -6.03 -7.70 -12.33
N PHE A 42 -6.64 -7.85 -11.14
CA PHE A 42 -6.27 -7.07 -9.97
C PHE A 42 -4.85 -7.38 -9.47
N LEU A 43 -4.44 -8.65 -9.47
CA LEU A 43 -3.07 -9.06 -9.14
C LEU A 43 -2.07 -8.49 -10.12
N LYS A 44 -2.39 -8.49 -11.42
CA LYS A 44 -1.54 -7.90 -12.47
C LYS A 44 -1.39 -6.38 -12.30
N LEU A 45 -2.49 -5.68 -11.99
CA LEU A 45 -2.48 -4.24 -11.67
C LEU A 45 -1.74 -3.93 -10.36
N SER A 46 -1.92 -4.75 -9.33
CA SER A 46 -1.23 -4.61 -8.05
C SER A 46 0.28 -4.86 -8.22
N ALA A 47 0.66 -5.87 -9.01
CA ALA A 47 2.06 -6.14 -9.30
C ALA A 47 2.72 -4.98 -10.07
N SER A 48 2.04 -4.41 -11.08
CA SER A 48 2.59 -3.25 -11.81
C SER A 48 2.71 -2.01 -10.91
N SER A 49 1.71 -1.72 -10.09
CA SER A 49 1.74 -0.63 -9.10
C SER A 49 2.86 -0.85 -8.06
N GLY A 50 3.02 -2.07 -7.57
CA GLY A 50 4.08 -2.42 -6.62
C GLY A 50 5.48 -2.23 -7.22
N VAL A 51 5.69 -2.62 -8.47
CA VAL A 51 6.96 -2.39 -9.18
C VAL A 51 7.22 -0.88 -9.37
N MET A 52 6.20 -0.10 -9.72
CA MET A 52 6.33 1.35 -9.86
C MET A 52 6.77 2.03 -8.56
N LEU A 53 6.14 1.70 -7.43
CA LEU A 53 6.52 2.22 -6.10
C LEU A 53 7.94 1.79 -5.69
N CYS A 54 8.31 0.53 -5.95
CA CYS A 54 9.65 0.03 -5.68
C CYS A 54 10.72 0.80 -6.48
N LEU A 55 10.46 1.06 -7.76
CA LEU A 55 11.35 1.83 -8.63
C LEU A 55 11.50 3.28 -8.14
N GLU A 56 10.41 3.92 -7.72
CA GLU A 56 10.44 5.28 -7.16
C GLU A 56 11.31 5.34 -5.88
N ASN A 57 11.14 4.38 -4.96
CA ASN A 57 11.95 4.31 -3.74
C ASN A 57 13.43 4.01 -4.04
N TRP A 58 13.73 3.17 -5.04
CA TRP A 58 15.10 2.95 -5.51
C TRP A 58 15.70 4.22 -6.11
N TYR A 59 14.95 4.95 -6.92
CA TYR A 59 15.38 6.21 -7.50
C TYR A 59 15.76 7.22 -6.41
N TYR A 60 14.90 7.43 -5.41
CA TYR A 60 15.21 8.32 -4.29
C TYR A 60 16.47 7.88 -3.52
N ARG A 61 16.65 6.58 -3.28
CA ARG A 61 17.87 6.07 -2.63
C ARG A 61 19.14 6.36 -3.44
N ILE A 62 19.09 6.19 -4.76
CA ILE A 62 20.22 6.50 -5.64
C ILE A 62 20.52 8.01 -5.64
N LEU A 63 19.49 8.86 -5.68
CA LEU A 63 19.64 10.31 -5.58
C LEU A 63 20.30 10.74 -4.26
N ILE A 64 19.90 10.14 -3.14
CA ILE A 64 20.52 10.41 -1.83
C ILE A 64 22.01 10.01 -1.84
N ILE A 65 22.34 8.85 -2.40
CA ILE A 65 23.75 8.39 -2.49
C ILE A 65 24.58 9.34 -3.35
N MET A 66 24.05 9.78 -4.50
CA MET A 66 24.73 10.71 -5.39
C MET A 66 24.92 12.09 -4.77
N THR A 67 23.87 12.64 -4.14
CA THR A 67 23.90 13.94 -3.44
C THR A 67 24.79 13.90 -2.20
N GLY A 68 24.94 12.73 -1.57
CA GLY A 68 25.85 12.49 -0.45
C GLY A 68 27.33 12.62 -0.79
N ASN A 69 27.71 12.50 -2.07
CA ASN A 69 29.10 12.60 -2.53
C ASN A 69 29.49 14.01 -3.02
N LEU A 70 28.61 15.00 -2.89
CA LEU A 70 28.91 16.39 -3.27
C LEU A 70 29.63 17.14 -2.15
N GLU A 71 30.44 18.13 -2.54
CA GLU A 71 31.18 19.02 -1.63
C GLU A 71 30.27 19.75 -0.62
N ASN A 72 28.99 19.95 -0.97
CA ASN A 72 27.92 20.52 -0.14
C ASN A 72 26.78 19.52 0.16
N ALA A 73 27.11 18.23 0.34
CA ALA A 73 26.14 17.13 0.51
C ALA A 73 25.07 17.41 1.57
N ARG A 74 25.41 18.06 2.68
CA ARG A 74 24.45 18.34 3.76
C ARG A 74 23.28 19.20 3.30
N ILE A 75 23.53 20.25 2.52
CA ILE A 75 22.47 21.18 2.05
C ILE A 75 21.63 20.50 0.96
N ALA A 76 22.27 19.75 0.06
CA ALA A 76 21.58 19.05 -1.02
C ALA A 76 20.70 17.88 -0.53
N VAL A 77 21.17 17.13 0.46
CA VAL A 77 20.40 16.03 1.06
C VAL A 77 19.25 16.55 1.92
N ASP A 78 19.43 17.67 2.61
CA ASP A 78 18.38 18.30 3.44
C ASP A 78 17.20 18.80 2.58
N SER A 79 17.50 19.51 1.48
CA SER A 79 16.46 19.94 0.52
C SER A 79 15.76 18.74 -0.14
N LEU A 80 16.51 17.71 -0.52
CA LEU A 80 15.95 16.46 -1.08
C LEU A 80 15.01 15.78 -0.07
N SER A 81 15.38 15.75 1.22
CA SER A 81 14.58 15.15 2.30
C SER A 81 13.25 15.89 2.50
N ILE A 82 13.26 17.22 2.44
CA ILE A 82 12.04 18.04 2.49
C ILE A 82 11.13 17.71 1.30
N CYS A 83 11.69 17.66 0.07
CA CYS A 83 10.93 17.31 -1.12
C CYS A 83 10.30 15.90 -1.03
N MET A 84 11.05 14.90 -0.55
CA MET A 84 10.52 13.54 -0.35
C MET A 84 9.39 13.50 0.68
N SER A 85 9.49 14.30 1.75
CA SER A 85 8.45 14.37 2.78
C SER A 85 7.13 14.92 2.23
N ILE A 86 7.20 15.93 1.36
CA ILE A 86 6.03 16.51 0.68
C ILE A 86 5.39 15.50 -0.28
N ASN A 87 6.20 14.83 -1.11
CA ASN A 87 5.71 13.77 -2.01
C ASN A 87 5.03 12.63 -1.22
N GLY A 88 5.56 12.27 -0.05
CA GLY A 88 4.95 11.28 0.83
C GLY A 88 3.57 11.68 1.36
N TRP A 89 3.36 12.97 1.65
CA TRP A 89 2.05 13.51 2.03
C TRP A 89 1.06 13.50 0.87
N GLU A 90 1.50 13.87 -0.33
CA GLU A 90 0.66 13.84 -1.52
C GLU A 90 0.20 12.42 -1.86
N MET A 91 1.08 11.41 -1.71
CA MET A 91 0.72 10.00 -1.90
C MET A 91 -0.33 9.47 -0.92
N MET A 92 -0.52 10.09 0.26
CA MET A 92 -1.57 9.63 1.19
C MET A 92 -2.98 9.90 0.67
N ILE A 93 -3.16 10.90 -0.21
CA ILE A 93 -4.46 11.22 -0.81
C ILE A 93 -4.99 10.06 -1.67
N PRO A 94 -4.27 9.58 -2.72
CA PRO A 94 -4.75 8.46 -3.53
C PRO A 94 -4.83 7.15 -2.73
N ILE A 95 -3.96 6.94 -1.74
CA ILE A 95 -4.02 5.75 -0.86
C ILE A 95 -5.30 5.78 -0.01
N ALA A 96 -5.71 6.94 0.50
CA ALA A 96 -6.95 7.08 1.26
C ALA A 96 -8.19 6.80 0.39
N PHE A 97 -8.21 7.28 -0.86
CA PHE A 97 -9.28 6.93 -1.80
C PHE A 97 -9.31 5.43 -2.08
N PHE A 98 -8.17 4.80 -2.33
CA PHE A 98 -8.07 3.37 -2.56
C PHE A 98 -8.60 2.55 -1.37
N ALA A 99 -8.26 2.95 -0.14
CA ALA A 99 -8.72 2.30 1.08
C ALA A 99 -10.23 2.50 1.34
N GLY A 100 -10.83 3.59 0.88
CA GLY A 100 -12.26 3.86 1.02
C GLY A 100 -13.15 3.17 -0.03
N THR A 101 -12.59 2.79 -1.18
CA THR A 101 -13.32 2.10 -2.26
C THR A 101 -13.20 0.58 -2.22
N GLY A 102 -12.34 0.03 -1.36
CA GLY A 102 -12.13 -1.41 -1.16
C GLY A 102 -13.05 -2.05 -0.13
#